data_AF-A0AAW6E363-F1
#
_entry.id   AF-A0AAW6E363-F1
#
_cell.length_a   1.000
_cell.length_b   1.000
_cell.length_c   1.000
_cell.angle_alpha   90.00
_cell.angle_beta   90.00
_cell.angle_gamma   90.00
#
_symmetry.space_group_name_H-M   'P 1'
#
loop_
_entity.id
_entity.type
_entity.pdbx_description
1 polymer ?
#
loop_
_entity_poly.entity_id
_entity_poly.type
_entity_poly.pdbx_seq_one_letter_code
_entity_poly.pdbx_strand_id
1 'polypeptide(L)'
;MKKTISITMAFALVATLSTAAFAAVADDADIKKDIGVNAKYVEDIKTSKTISADVVWGEMEFTYSVNGTKTWNAKTHEYDIDTKCEWSAKGNDISVTNHSNTDIDVDFTYEPLDKYSFVKGEFTYDEVTIPTAENKAVDDEILTISTDLTLSGGLSSDVTDLTKVGNVAVTIAEAVQ
;
A
#
# COMPACT_ATOMS: atom_id res chain seq x y z
N MET A 1 -13.50 17.60 21.28
CA MET A 1 -12.60 17.98 22.40
C MET A 1 -11.30 17.21 22.23
N LYS A 2 -10.25 17.83 21.69
CA LYS A 2 -8.94 17.17 21.51
C LYS A 2 -8.09 17.51 22.73
N LYS A 3 -7.69 16.51 23.52
CA LYS A 3 -6.86 16.69 24.72
C LYS A 3 -5.40 16.84 24.28
N THR A 4 -4.86 18.05 24.37
CA THR A 4 -3.43 18.31 24.20
C THR A 4 -2.72 18.03 25.52
N ILE A 5 -2.00 16.91 25.59
CA ILE A 5 -1.08 16.66 26.69
C ILE A 5 0.25 17.32 26.31
N SER A 6 0.47 18.53 26.83
CA SER A 6 1.77 19.17 26.85
C SER A 6 2.59 18.58 28.00
N ILE A 7 3.62 17.81 27.70
CA ILE A 7 4.64 17.39 28.66
C ILE A 7 5.93 18.10 28.30
N THR A 8 6.22 19.19 29.01
CA THR A 8 7.56 19.79 29.05
C THR A 8 8.31 19.08 30.18
N MET A 9 9.09 18.05 29.85
CA MET A 9 9.90 17.35 30.85
C MET A 9 11.29 18.00 30.92
N ALA A 10 11.46 18.94 31.85
CA ALA A 10 12.76 19.52 32.16
C ALA A 10 13.59 18.49 32.96
N PHE A 11 14.57 17.87 32.32
CA PHE A 11 15.57 17.04 33.01
C PHE A 11 16.78 17.89 33.41
N ALA A 12 16.79 18.38 34.65
CA ALA A 12 18.00 18.94 35.26
C ALA A 12 18.91 17.78 35.71
N LEU A 13 19.95 17.48 34.93
CA LEU A 13 20.93 16.44 35.26
C LEU A 13 22.12 17.05 36.03
N VAL A 14 22.16 16.88 37.36
CA VAL A 14 23.37 17.14 38.16
C VAL A 14 24.21 15.87 38.16
N ALA A 15 25.29 15.85 37.37
CA ALA A 15 26.28 14.78 37.41
C ALA A 15 27.32 15.08 38.51
N THR A 16 27.17 14.47 39.68
CA THR A 16 28.22 14.49 40.71
C THR A 16 29.31 13.49 40.31
N LEU A 17 30.38 13.95 39.65
CA LEU A 17 31.56 13.14 39.39
C LEU A 17 32.27 12.86 40.72
N SER A 18 32.36 11.60 41.14
CA SER A 18 33.24 11.20 42.24
C SER A 18 34.69 11.20 41.74
N THR A 19 35.48 12.17 42.18
CA THR A 19 36.92 12.21 41.93
C THR A 19 37.60 11.05 42.68
N ALA A 20 38.16 10.08 41.95
CA ALA A 20 39.02 9.06 42.54
C ALA A 20 40.45 9.61 42.67
N ALA A 21 40.99 9.67 43.90
CA ALA A 21 42.38 10.04 44.18
C ALA A 21 43.22 8.79 44.49
N PHE A 22 44.46 8.73 44.00
CA PHE A 22 45.42 7.66 44.29
C PHE A 22 46.78 8.22 44.74
N ALA A 23 47.37 7.57 45.75
CA ALA A 23 48.78 7.67 46.10
C ALA A 23 49.42 6.29 45.93
N ALA A 24 50.61 6.20 45.31
CA ALA A 24 51.31 4.95 45.07
C ALA A 24 52.82 5.12 45.27
N VAL A 25 53.47 4.13 45.91
CA VAL A 25 54.93 3.99 46.04
C VAL A 25 55.28 2.57 45.62
N ALA A 26 56.31 2.39 44.77
CA ALA A 26 56.75 1.09 44.24
C ALA A 26 58.24 0.88 44.51
N ASP A 27 58.62 -0.34 44.90
CA ASP A 27 60.00 -0.77 45.13
C ASP A 27 60.32 -2.01 44.25
N ASP A 28 60.02 -1.93 42.94
CA ASP A 28 60.19 -2.99 41.91
C ASP A 28 58.94 -3.85 41.59
N ALA A 29 57.80 -3.20 41.31
CA ALA A 29 56.67 -3.84 40.62
C ALA A 29 55.85 -2.83 39.80
N ASP A 30 55.40 -3.23 38.60
CA ASP A 30 54.53 -2.45 37.71
C ASP A 30 53.19 -2.14 38.41
N ILE A 31 52.98 -0.89 38.85
CA ILE A 31 51.71 -0.47 39.47
C ILE A 31 50.69 -0.19 38.36
N LYS A 32 49.70 -1.06 38.22
CA LYS A 32 48.53 -0.87 37.34
C LYS A 32 47.29 -0.55 38.17
N LYS A 33 46.54 0.49 37.76
CA LYS A 33 45.26 0.86 38.38
C LYS A 33 44.17 0.99 37.33
N ASP A 34 43.15 0.15 37.44
CA ASP A 34 41.93 0.25 36.64
C ASP A 34 40.97 1.25 37.30
N ILE A 35 40.55 2.26 36.54
CA ILE A 35 39.52 3.23 36.92
C ILE A 35 38.30 2.95 36.05
N GLY A 36 37.13 2.78 36.68
CA GLY A 36 35.87 2.59 35.97
C GLY A 36 35.49 3.85 35.20
N VAL A 37 35.36 3.73 33.88
CA VAL A 37 34.85 4.79 33.02
C VAL A 37 33.35 4.62 32.87
N ASN A 38 32.59 5.64 33.24
CA ASN A 38 31.14 5.67 33.04
C ASN A 38 30.82 6.53 31.82
N ALA A 39 29.96 6.03 30.94
CA ALA A 39 29.42 6.76 29.81
C ALA A 39 27.90 6.72 29.84
N LYS A 40 27.25 7.73 29.26
CA LYS A 40 25.79 7.80 29.11
C LYS A 40 25.46 8.10 27.65
N TYR A 41 24.61 7.26 27.06
CA TYR A 41 23.98 7.53 25.77
C TYR A 41 22.76 8.44 25.96
N VAL A 42 22.67 9.48 25.13
CA VAL A 42 21.49 10.34 25.04
C VAL A 42 21.21 10.54 23.56
N GLU A 43 19.97 10.27 23.15
CA GLU A 43 19.49 10.42 21.79
C GLU A 43 18.28 11.36 21.80
N ASP A 44 18.29 12.34 20.88
CA ASP A 44 17.20 13.28 20.63
C ASP A 44 16.94 13.38 19.12
N ILE A 45 16.73 12.21 18.49
CA ILE A 45 16.44 12.12 17.06
C ILE A 45 14.92 12.09 16.86
N LYS A 46 14.41 12.94 15.95
CA LYS A 46 13.01 12.97 15.54
C LYS A 46 12.88 12.42 14.13
N THR A 47 12.13 11.34 13.98
CA THR A 47 11.83 10.74 12.68
C THR A 47 10.60 11.42 12.07
N SER A 48 10.73 11.96 10.86
CA SER A 48 9.59 12.41 10.05
C SER A 48 8.97 11.24 9.30
N LYS A 49 7.65 11.28 9.09
CA LYS A 49 6.98 10.32 8.21
C LYS A 49 7.32 10.62 6.75
N THR A 50 7.57 9.58 5.98
CA THR A 50 7.86 9.61 4.55
C THR A 50 6.99 8.55 3.88
N ILE A 51 6.19 8.97 2.90
CA ILE A 51 5.37 8.09 2.08
C ILE A 51 6.14 7.78 0.79
N SER A 52 6.32 6.50 0.50
CA SER A 52 6.91 5.97 -0.72
C SER A 52 6.26 4.64 -1.03
N ALA A 53 5.71 4.48 -2.23
CA ALA A 53 5.08 3.24 -2.65
C ALA A 53 5.24 3.06 -4.16
N ASP A 54 5.34 1.81 -4.57
CA ASP A 54 5.38 1.41 -5.98
C ASP A 54 4.02 0.87 -6.39
N VAL A 55 3.56 1.22 -7.60
CA VAL A 55 2.33 0.71 -8.19
C VAL A 55 2.65 0.07 -9.53
N VAL A 56 2.33 -1.21 -9.68
CA VAL A 56 2.54 -1.99 -10.91
C VAL A 56 1.18 -2.41 -11.45
N TRP A 57 1.02 -2.24 -12.77
CA TRP A 57 -0.22 -2.50 -13.49
C TRP A 57 -0.03 -3.65 -14.47
N GLY A 58 -1.03 -4.53 -14.56
CA GLY A 58 -1.22 -5.38 -15.73
C GLY A 58 -1.63 -4.58 -16.97
N GLU A 59 -1.97 -5.30 -18.06
CA GLU A 59 -2.32 -4.69 -19.35
C GLU A 59 -3.67 -3.93 -19.34
N MET A 60 -4.57 -4.27 -18.42
CA MET A 60 -5.92 -3.69 -18.30
C MET A 60 -6.77 -3.83 -19.57
N GLU A 61 -6.56 -4.92 -20.32
CA GLU A 61 -7.33 -5.22 -21.52
C GLU A 61 -8.49 -6.17 -21.20
N PHE A 62 -9.69 -5.82 -21.64
CA PHE A 62 -10.91 -6.58 -21.39
C PHE A 62 -11.65 -6.86 -22.70
N THR A 63 -12.18 -8.07 -22.82
CA THR A 63 -12.98 -8.51 -23.97
C THR A 63 -14.39 -8.87 -23.50
N TYR A 64 -15.40 -8.24 -24.09
CA TYR A 64 -16.80 -8.60 -23.89
C TYR A 64 -17.26 -9.55 -24.99
N SER A 65 -17.60 -10.78 -24.62
CA SER A 65 -18.06 -11.80 -25.54
C SER A 65 -19.56 -12.05 -25.38
N VAL A 66 -20.26 -12.10 -26.51
CA VAL A 66 -21.67 -12.53 -26.57
C VAL A 66 -21.72 -13.80 -27.39
N ASN A 67 -21.92 -14.92 -26.71
CA ASN A 67 -21.98 -16.25 -27.31
C ASN A 67 -23.41 -16.78 -27.22
N GLY A 68 -23.93 -17.43 -28.27
CA GLY A 68 -25.29 -17.90 -28.24
C GLY A 68 -25.81 -18.42 -29.56
N THR A 69 -27.09 -18.78 -29.60
CA THR A 69 -27.77 -19.21 -30.81
C THR A 69 -28.97 -18.32 -31.10
N LYS A 70 -29.26 -18.12 -32.40
CA LYS A 70 -30.50 -17.50 -32.88
C LYS A 70 -31.26 -18.56 -33.66
N THR A 71 -32.43 -18.96 -33.18
CA THR A 71 -33.28 -19.94 -33.86
C THR A 71 -34.47 -19.23 -34.47
N TRP A 72 -34.68 -19.39 -35.78
CA TRP A 72 -35.84 -18.83 -36.46
C TRP A 72 -37.11 -19.57 -36.05
N ASN A 73 -38.06 -18.86 -35.47
CA ASN A 73 -39.37 -19.39 -35.14
C ASN A 73 -40.36 -19.07 -36.26
N ALA A 74 -40.61 -20.04 -37.13
CA ALA A 74 -41.49 -19.87 -38.28
C ALA A 74 -42.96 -19.59 -37.91
N LYS A 75 -43.39 -19.79 -36.65
CA LYS A 75 -44.76 -19.50 -36.21
C LYS A 75 -44.94 -18.04 -35.81
N THR A 76 -43.96 -17.48 -35.11
CA THR A 76 -44.00 -16.08 -34.65
C THR A 76 -43.32 -15.14 -35.64
N HIS A 77 -42.54 -15.68 -36.59
CA HIS A 77 -41.66 -14.91 -37.48
C HIS A 77 -40.64 -14.06 -36.71
N GLU A 78 -40.18 -14.56 -35.57
CA GLU A 78 -39.18 -13.94 -34.71
C GLU A 78 -38.01 -14.90 -34.48
N TYR A 79 -36.87 -14.37 -34.02
CA TYR A 79 -35.77 -15.19 -33.57
C TYR A 79 -35.89 -15.46 -32.07
N ASP A 80 -35.86 -16.73 -31.68
CA ASP A 80 -35.59 -17.14 -30.31
C ASP A 80 -34.08 -16.95 -30.07
N ILE A 81 -33.74 -16.06 -29.14
CA ILE A 81 -32.35 -15.68 -28.84
C ILE A 81 -31.98 -16.27 -27.48
N ASP A 82 -30.99 -17.15 -27.48
CA ASP A 82 -30.34 -17.64 -26.26
C ASP A 82 -28.87 -17.21 -26.30
N THR A 83 -28.51 -16.25 -25.46
CA THR A 83 -27.17 -15.66 -25.41
C THR A 83 -26.64 -15.60 -23.99
N LYS A 84 -25.37 -15.97 -23.85
CA LYS A 84 -24.54 -15.76 -22.68
C LYS A 84 -23.56 -14.63 -22.97
N CYS A 85 -23.52 -13.66 -22.06
CA CYS A 85 -22.59 -12.55 -22.10
C CYS A 85 -21.52 -12.73 -21.02
N GLU A 86 -20.26 -12.50 -21.34
CA GLU A 86 -19.17 -12.60 -20.37
C GLU A 86 -18.03 -11.62 -20.68
N TRP A 87 -17.43 -11.10 -19.62
CA TRP A 87 -16.17 -10.36 -19.70
C TRP A 87 -15.02 -11.33 -19.43
N SER A 88 -13.97 -11.23 -20.24
CA SER A 88 -12.66 -11.82 -19.95
C SER A 88 -11.61 -10.72 -19.90
N ALA A 89 -10.54 -10.95 -19.15
CA ALA A 89 -9.51 -9.96 -18.91
C ALA A 89 -8.11 -10.52 -19.18
N LYS A 90 -7.20 -9.62 -19.54
CA LYS A 90 -5.77 -9.88 -19.70
C LYS A 90 -5.00 -8.85 -18.87
N GLY A 91 -4.29 -9.32 -17.85
CA GLY A 91 -3.53 -8.48 -16.92
C GLY A 91 -4.42 -7.44 -16.22
N ASN A 92 -5.45 -7.88 -15.51
CA ASN A 92 -6.35 -7.01 -14.75
C ASN A 92 -5.93 -6.80 -13.29
N ASP A 93 -4.74 -7.26 -12.94
CA ASP A 93 -4.14 -7.12 -11.62
C ASP A 93 -3.43 -5.77 -11.47
N ILE A 94 -3.54 -5.21 -10.26
CA ILE A 94 -2.82 -4.03 -9.81
C ILE A 94 -2.15 -4.41 -8.50
N SER A 95 -0.85 -4.17 -8.41
CA SER A 95 -0.09 -4.40 -7.17
C SER A 95 0.46 -3.11 -6.62
N VAL A 96 0.42 -2.99 -5.30
CA VAL A 96 0.95 -1.84 -4.57
C VAL A 96 1.89 -2.35 -3.49
N THR A 97 3.12 -1.82 -3.49
CA THR A 97 4.16 -2.16 -2.51
C THR A 97 4.51 -0.94 -1.67
N ASN A 98 4.41 -1.05 -0.34
CA ASN A 98 4.76 0.02 0.58
C ASN A 98 6.25 0.02 0.93
N HIS A 99 6.92 1.16 0.71
CA HIS A 99 8.30 1.42 1.14
C HIS A 99 8.37 2.52 2.21
N SER A 100 7.23 2.95 2.75
CA SER A 100 7.09 4.03 3.72
C SER A 100 7.50 3.62 5.13
N ASN A 101 7.94 4.59 5.94
CA ASN A 101 8.14 4.40 7.39
C ASN A 101 6.86 4.62 8.21
N THR A 102 5.70 4.53 7.57
CA THR A 102 4.36 4.58 8.17
C THR A 102 3.44 3.64 7.39
N ASP A 103 2.36 3.22 8.03
CA ASP A 103 1.29 2.51 7.35
C ASP A 103 0.64 3.44 6.30
N ILE A 104 0.19 2.86 5.19
CA ILE A 104 -0.49 3.59 4.11
C ILE A 104 -1.87 3.00 3.86
N ASP A 105 -2.84 3.85 3.58
CA ASP A 105 -4.15 3.45 3.05
C ASP A 105 -4.13 3.58 1.52
N VAL A 106 -4.65 2.56 0.84
CA VAL A 106 -4.69 2.47 -0.62
C VAL A 106 -6.13 2.27 -1.06
N ASP A 107 -6.63 3.23 -1.84
CA ASP A 107 -7.98 3.19 -2.42
C ASP A 107 -7.93 2.95 -3.92
N PHE A 108 -8.75 2.02 -4.41
CA PHE A 108 -8.91 1.70 -5.82
C PHE A 108 -10.28 2.17 -6.30
N THR A 109 -10.29 2.95 -7.39
CA THR A 109 -11.53 3.46 -7.96
C THR A 109 -11.57 3.24 -9.47
N TYR A 110 -12.76 2.92 -9.96
CA TYR A 110 -13.05 2.80 -11.40
C TYR A 110 -14.15 3.78 -11.77
N GLU A 111 -13.88 4.61 -12.77
CA GLU A 111 -14.83 5.57 -13.32
C GLU A 111 -15.07 5.28 -14.80
N PRO A 112 -16.29 4.86 -15.21
CA PRO A 112 -16.60 4.69 -16.61
C PRO A 112 -16.72 6.03 -17.33
N LEU A 113 -16.36 6.07 -18.61
CA LEU A 113 -16.64 7.24 -19.45
C LEU A 113 -18.14 7.34 -19.71
N ASP A 114 -18.68 8.56 -19.91
CA ASP A 114 -20.12 8.81 -20.08
C ASP A 114 -20.81 7.84 -21.08
N LYS A 115 -20.18 7.63 -22.24
CA LYS A 115 -20.66 6.74 -23.31
C LYS A 115 -20.75 5.26 -22.86
N TYR A 116 -19.95 4.88 -21.88
CA TYR A 116 -19.79 3.53 -21.36
C TYR A 116 -20.22 3.43 -19.90
N SER A 117 -21.09 4.33 -19.42
CA SER A 117 -21.59 4.38 -18.03
C SER A 117 -22.25 3.09 -17.52
N PHE A 118 -22.61 2.17 -18.42
CA PHE A 118 -23.12 0.84 -18.08
C PHE A 118 -22.02 -0.20 -17.84
N VAL A 119 -20.77 0.07 -18.21
CA VAL A 119 -19.60 -0.75 -17.86
C VAL A 119 -19.21 -0.39 -16.44
N LYS A 120 -19.30 -1.36 -15.53
CA LYS A 120 -18.97 -1.16 -14.12
C LYS A 120 -17.68 -1.90 -13.80
N GLY A 121 -16.89 -1.36 -12.90
CA GLY A 121 -15.67 -1.99 -12.39
C GLY A 121 -15.80 -2.27 -10.90
N GLU A 122 -15.37 -3.45 -10.48
CA GLU A 122 -15.26 -3.86 -9.08
C GLU A 122 -13.87 -4.42 -8.83
N PHE A 123 -13.27 -4.06 -7.71
CA PHE A 123 -11.96 -4.56 -7.29
C PHE A 123 -12.11 -5.69 -6.28
N THR A 124 -11.12 -6.58 -6.19
CA THR A 124 -11.05 -7.57 -5.10
C THR A 124 -11.05 -6.90 -3.73
N TYR A 125 -10.35 -5.77 -3.63
CA TYR A 125 -10.34 -4.87 -2.48
C TYR A 125 -10.53 -3.44 -2.97
N ASP A 126 -11.57 -2.76 -2.48
CA ASP A 126 -11.82 -1.34 -2.79
C ASP A 126 -10.86 -0.42 -2.00
N GLU A 127 -10.54 -0.81 -0.76
CA GLU A 127 -9.65 -0.09 0.14
C GLU A 127 -8.84 -1.10 0.97
N VAL A 128 -7.56 -0.82 1.20
CA VAL A 128 -6.68 -1.67 2.02
C VAL A 128 -5.55 -0.87 2.67
N THR A 129 -5.27 -1.18 3.93
CA THR A 129 -4.09 -0.65 4.64
C THR A 129 -2.90 -1.59 4.46
N ILE A 130 -1.77 -1.05 4.00
CA ILE A 130 -0.49 -1.77 3.92
C ILE A 130 0.44 -1.28 5.05
N PRO A 131 1.00 -2.18 5.87
CA PRO A 131 1.81 -1.78 7.01
C PRO A 131 3.13 -1.12 6.59
N THR A 132 3.74 -0.39 7.51
CA THR A 132 5.05 0.25 7.31
C THR A 132 6.14 -0.74 6.92
N ALA A 133 7.07 -0.31 6.05
CA ALA A 133 8.31 -1.03 5.76
C ALA A 133 9.35 -0.95 6.88
N GLU A 134 9.15 -0.14 7.92
CA GLU A 134 10.11 0.02 9.00
C GLU A 134 10.37 -1.33 9.70
N ASN A 135 11.65 -1.67 9.84
CA ASN A 135 12.15 -2.93 10.41
C ASN A 135 11.73 -4.21 9.65
N LYS A 136 11.34 -4.10 8.37
CA LYS A 136 11.02 -5.24 7.51
C LYS A 136 12.06 -5.43 6.41
N ALA A 137 12.10 -6.64 5.85
CA ALA A 137 12.90 -6.89 4.65
C ALA A 137 12.32 -6.11 3.46
N VAL A 138 13.16 -5.76 2.49
CA VAL A 138 12.73 -4.97 1.31
C VAL A 138 11.69 -5.73 0.49
N ASP A 139 11.79 -7.05 0.46
CA ASP A 139 10.94 -8.01 -0.27
C ASP A 139 9.93 -8.73 0.64
N ASP A 140 9.62 -8.18 1.81
CA ASP A 140 8.63 -8.76 2.71
C ASP A 140 7.23 -8.75 2.06
N GLU A 141 6.62 -9.93 1.93
CA GLU A 141 5.34 -10.12 1.24
C GLU A 141 4.21 -9.29 1.87
N ILE A 142 4.26 -9.00 3.17
CA ILE A 142 3.24 -8.19 3.86
C ILE A 142 3.18 -6.75 3.35
N LEU A 143 4.23 -6.28 2.68
CA LEU A 143 4.32 -4.94 2.13
C LEU A 143 3.65 -4.82 0.77
N THR A 144 3.23 -5.93 0.16
CA THR A 144 2.63 -5.93 -1.17
C THR A 144 1.22 -6.48 -1.12
N ILE A 145 0.27 -5.74 -1.70
CA ILE A 145 -1.08 -6.22 -1.97
C ILE A 145 -1.29 -6.28 -3.48
N SER A 146 -2.13 -7.21 -3.92
CA SER A 146 -2.62 -7.30 -5.29
C SER A 146 -4.14 -7.29 -5.29
N THR A 147 -4.74 -6.53 -6.21
CA THR A 147 -6.19 -6.47 -6.43
C THR A 147 -6.48 -6.66 -7.91
N ASP A 148 -7.57 -7.35 -8.23
CA ASP A 148 -8.00 -7.58 -9.60
C ASP A 148 -9.19 -6.70 -9.92
N LEU A 149 -9.16 -6.00 -11.05
CA LEU A 149 -10.34 -5.32 -11.59
C LEU A 149 -11.20 -6.31 -12.37
N THR A 150 -12.48 -6.41 -12.02
CA THR A 150 -13.48 -7.15 -12.78
C THR A 150 -14.49 -6.20 -13.41
N LEU A 151 -14.84 -6.42 -14.67
CA LEU A 151 -15.85 -5.62 -15.36
C LEU A 151 -17.20 -6.35 -15.41
N SER A 152 -18.28 -5.59 -15.26
CA SER A 152 -19.65 -6.05 -15.44
C SER A 152 -20.48 -5.07 -16.27
N GLY A 153 -21.70 -5.46 -16.61
CA GLY A 153 -22.54 -4.75 -17.58
C GLY A 153 -22.29 -5.25 -19.00
N GLY A 154 -22.70 -4.44 -19.99
CA GLY A 154 -22.57 -4.78 -21.41
C GLY A 154 -21.50 -3.97 -22.13
N LEU A 155 -21.25 -4.29 -23.41
CA LEU A 155 -20.54 -3.42 -24.35
C LEU A 155 -21.30 -3.42 -25.67
N SER A 156 -21.36 -2.27 -26.35
CA SER A 156 -22.01 -2.18 -27.66
C SER A 156 -21.27 -3.04 -28.68
N SER A 157 -22.01 -3.75 -29.54
CA SER A 157 -21.45 -4.55 -30.63
C SER A 157 -20.70 -3.72 -31.69
N ASP A 158 -20.90 -2.40 -31.71
CA ASP A 158 -20.18 -1.50 -32.62
C ASP A 158 -18.74 -1.21 -32.16
N VAL A 159 -18.38 -1.65 -30.94
CA VAL A 159 -17.01 -1.53 -30.40
C VAL A 159 -16.26 -2.81 -30.73
N THR A 160 -15.52 -2.79 -31.83
CA THR A 160 -14.78 -3.97 -32.32
C THR A 160 -13.29 -3.92 -32.00
N ASP A 161 -12.75 -2.72 -31.78
CA ASP A 161 -11.34 -2.49 -31.40
C ASP A 161 -11.23 -2.22 -29.90
N LEU A 162 -10.04 -2.50 -29.33
CA LEU A 162 -9.72 -2.13 -27.95
C LEU A 162 -9.93 -0.63 -27.75
N THR A 163 -10.94 -0.31 -26.96
CA THR A 163 -11.41 1.06 -26.75
C THR A 163 -11.38 1.36 -25.27
N LYS A 164 -10.87 2.53 -24.91
CA LYS A 164 -10.91 3.01 -23.53
C LYS A 164 -12.37 3.19 -23.09
N VAL A 165 -12.81 2.41 -22.11
CA VAL A 165 -14.19 2.44 -21.56
C VAL A 165 -14.28 3.14 -20.20
N GLY A 166 -13.16 3.32 -19.51
CA GLY A 166 -13.11 3.96 -18.20
C GLY A 166 -11.68 4.29 -17.77
N ASN A 167 -11.57 4.73 -16.53
CA ASN A 167 -10.33 5.09 -15.87
C ASN A 167 -10.23 4.35 -14.54
N VAL A 168 -9.06 3.82 -14.23
CA VAL A 168 -8.71 3.37 -12.88
C VAL A 168 -7.83 4.42 -12.22
N ALA A 169 -8.07 4.68 -10.93
CA ALA A 169 -7.19 5.49 -10.10
C ALA A 169 -6.84 4.73 -8.81
N VAL A 170 -5.56 4.81 -8.44
CA VAL A 170 -5.01 4.33 -7.16
C VAL A 170 -4.63 5.55 -6.35
N THR A 171 -5.26 5.71 -5.19
CA THR A 171 -4.95 6.79 -4.25
C THR A 171 -4.18 6.21 -3.08
N ILE A 172 -3.06 6.84 -2.71
CA ILE A 172 -2.22 6.42 -1.60
C ILE A 172 -2.12 7.57 -0.60
N ALA A 173 -2.44 7.30 0.65
CA ALA A 173 -2.36 8.25 1.75
C ALA A 173 -1.71 7.63 2.98
N GLU A 174 -1.29 8.49 3.92
CA GLU A 174 -0.92 8.02 5.26
C GLU A 174 -2.15 7.40 5.93
N ALA A 175 -1.98 6.22 6.54
CA ALA A 175 -3.11 5.55 7.16
C ALA A 175 -3.69 6.35 8.33
N VAL A 176 -5.01 6.50 8.36
CA VAL A 176 -5.69 7.26 9.43
C VAL A 176 -5.91 6.35 10.65
N GLN A 177 -5.09 6.54 11.69
CA GLN A 177 -5.24 5.85 12.99
C GLN A 177 -6.40 6.39 13.84
#